data_AF-A0A7S3LF72-F1
#
_entry.id   AF-A0A7S3LF72-F1
#
_cell.length_a   1.000
_cell.length_b   1.000
_cell.length_c   1.000
_cell.angle_alpha   90.00
_cell.angle_beta   90.00
_cell.angle_gamma   90.00
#
_symmetry.space_group_name_H-M   'P 1'
#
loop_
_entity.id
_entity.type
_entity.pdbx_description
1 polymer ?
#
loop_
_entity_poly.entity_id
_entity_poly.type
_entity_poly.pdbx_seq_one_letter_code
_entity_poly.pdbx_strand_id
1 'polypeptide(L)'
;MSDPNANAPLPPGWSREYSNSQKRHFYFHKETNHTQWHFPTASEAKDPKVAEKRAREAKEREERKRESSTSAAGAASQQPAVKRARSATNTKSNDDDFLELADATSVAVIVPYRDLHVAQKRAAHLKQFVPWMHQFFDKLQRKGLVSGYHVYIINQSDDGRKFNRGKLLNIGFDLATKSGRKHDVFIFHDVDLLPSPELGIWYAKMPTKPIHIARVWDRYSNNKKYFGGVVSFSKSDFRRINGYPNTFWGWGGEDDELQNRLERNGIKFDSPDTGSLQDL
;
A
#
# COMPACT_ATOMS: atom_id res chain seq x y z
N MET A 1 2.04 -8.03 18.54
CA MET A 1 0.66 -7.64 18.88
C MET A 1 -0.22 -8.83 18.59
N SER A 2 -1.03 -9.26 19.56
CA SER A 2 -1.88 -10.44 19.46
C SER A 2 -2.94 -10.27 18.37
N ASP A 3 -2.98 -11.23 17.46
CA ASP A 3 -4.07 -11.43 16.49
C ASP A 3 -5.42 -11.32 17.24
N PRO A 4 -6.36 -10.44 16.84
CA PRO A 4 -7.67 -10.35 17.49
C PRO A 4 -8.46 -11.67 17.42
N ASN A 5 -8.06 -12.60 16.55
CA ASN A 5 -8.58 -13.96 16.45
C ASN A 5 -7.60 -15.01 17.02
N ALA A 6 -6.65 -14.62 17.88
CA ALA A 6 -5.66 -15.52 18.47
C ALA A 6 -6.28 -16.75 19.14
N ASN A 7 -7.50 -16.60 19.68
CA ASN A 7 -8.24 -17.66 20.36
C ASN A 7 -9.45 -18.18 19.57
N ALA A 8 -9.70 -17.71 18.35
CA ALA A 8 -10.81 -18.19 17.54
C ALA A 8 -10.44 -19.56 16.91
N PRO A 9 -11.33 -20.57 16.96
CA PRO A 9 -11.07 -21.87 16.37
C PRO A 9 -11.00 -21.74 14.84
N LEU A 10 -9.90 -22.23 14.25
CA LEU A 10 -9.70 -22.24 12.81
C LEU A 10 -10.66 -23.22 12.15
N PRO A 11 -11.13 -22.94 10.91
CA PRO A 11 -11.86 -23.93 10.15
C PRO A 11 -11.00 -25.18 9.84
N PRO A 12 -11.62 -26.34 9.55
CA PRO A 12 -10.89 -27.57 9.22
C PRO A 12 -9.89 -27.36 8.07
N GLY A 13 -8.72 -28.00 8.18
CA GLY A 13 -7.65 -27.92 7.17
C GLY A 13 -6.70 -26.72 7.33
N TRP A 14 -7.08 -25.70 8.10
CA TRP A 14 -6.27 -24.50 8.33
C TRP A 14 -5.40 -24.59 9.59
N SER A 15 -4.14 -24.20 9.48
CA SER A 15 -3.22 -23.92 10.59
C SER A 15 -2.85 -22.45 10.63
N ARG A 16 -2.54 -21.93 11.81
CA ARG A 16 -1.98 -20.59 11.98
C ARG A 16 -0.49 -20.70 12.20
N GLU A 17 0.26 -19.93 11.45
CA GLU A 17 1.72 -19.85 11.52
C GLU A 17 2.15 -18.40 11.74
N TYR A 18 3.42 -18.16 12.08
CA TYR A 18 3.94 -16.82 12.36
C TYR A 18 5.09 -16.51 11.41
N SER A 19 4.98 -15.39 10.70
CA SER A 19 6.05 -14.89 9.85
C SER A 19 6.98 -13.97 10.64
N ASN A 20 8.25 -14.35 10.64
CA ASN A 20 9.32 -13.60 11.29
C ASN A 20 9.71 -12.33 10.52
N SER A 21 9.51 -12.32 9.20
CA SER A 21 9.75 -11.19 8.29
C SER A 21 8.66 -10.12 8.42
N GLN A 22 7.39 -10.53 8.37
CA GLN A 22 6.23 -9.64 8.44
C GLN A 22 5.77 -9.33 9.88
N LYS A 23 6.37 -9.98 10.89
CA LYS A 23 6.02 -9.85 12.32
C LYS A 23 4.51 -10.02 12.56
N ARG A 24 3.89 -11.00 11.87
CA ARG A 24 2.43 -11.25 11.84
C ARG A 24 2.12 -12.73 11.65
N HIS A 25 0.94 -13.17 12.12
CA HIS A 25 0.40 -14.49 11.82
C HIS A 25 -0.22 -14.60 10.42
N PHE A 26 0.04 -15.72 9.74
CA PHE A 26 -0.67 -16.16 8.53
C PHE A 26 -1.41 -17.48 8.78
N TYR A 27 -2.27 -17.86 7.84
CA TYR A 27 -3.03 -19.10 7.87
C TYR A 27 -2.63 -19.94 6.66
N PHE A 28 -2.42 -21.23 6.88
CA PHE A 28 -1.98 -22.20 5.89
C PHE A 28 -2.99 -23.35 5.82
N HIS A 29 -3.43 -23.71 4.62
CA HIS A 29 -4.32 -24.83 4.37
C HIS A 29 -3.53 -26.06 3.92
N LYS A 30 -3.49 -27.09 4.77
CA LYS A 30 -2.57 -28.24 4.62
C LYS A 30 -2.83 -29.09 3.38
N GLU A 31 -4.07 -29.22 2.95
CA GLU A 31 -4.44 -30.09 1.82
C GLU A 31 -4.19 -29.42 0.46
N THR A 32 -4.28 -28.09 0.40
CA THR A 32 -4.15 -27.33 -0.86
C THR A 32 -2.83 -26.59 -0.96
N ASN A 33 -2.01 -26.63 0.09
CA ASN A 33 -0.80 -25.80 0.27
C ASN A 33 -1.06 -24.30 0.07
N HIS A 34 -2.26 -23.82 0.37
CA HIS A 34 -2.64 -22.42 0.21
C HIS A 34 -2.34 -21.61 1.48
N THR A 35 -1.72 -20.45 1.36
CA THR A 35 -1.50 -19.50 2.47
C THR A 35 -2.35 -18.24 2.28
N GLN A 36 -2.75 -17.61 3.39
CA GLN A 36 -3.40 -16.30 3.39
C GLN A 36 -3.18 -15.58 4.74
N TRP A 37 -3.21 -14.25 4.77
CA TRP A 37 -3.01 -13.50 6.03
C TRP A 37 -4.30 -13.17 6.78
N HIS A 38 -5.47 -13.26 6.14
CA HIS A 38 -6.76 -13.03 6.81
C HIS A 38 -7.31 -14.33 7.39
N PHE A 39 -8.06 -14.21 8.49
CA PHE A 39 -8.67 -15.38 9.13
C PHE A 39 -9.54 -16.15 8.12
N PRO A 40 -9.43 -17.48 8.02
CA PRO A 40 -10.19 -18.26 7.05
C PRO A 40 -11.68 -18.20 7.33
N THR A 41 -12.45 -17.85 6.31
CA THR A 41 -13.91 -17.84 6.39
C THR A 41 -14.46 -19.27 6.34
N ALA A 42 -15.63 -19.49 6.92
CA ALA A 42 -16.33 -20.77 6.83
C ALA A 42 -16.64 -21.20 5.37
N SER A 43 -16.71 -20.27 4.42
CA SER A 43 -16.84 -20.58 2.99
C SER A 43 -15.54 -21.09 2.36
N GLU A 44 -14.39 -20.56 2.77
CA GLU A 44 -13.08 -20.97 2.24
C GLU A 44 -12.65 -22.35 2.73
N ALA A 45 -13.14 -22.75 3.91
CA ALA A 45 -12.97 -24.10 4.44
C ALA A 45 -13.87 -25.15 3.78
N LYS A 46 -14.93 -24.72 3.09
CA LYS A 46 -15.93 -25.61 2.47
C LYS A 46 -15.63 -25.95 1.02
N ASP A 47 -14.73 -25.22 0.35
CA ASP A 47 -14.38 -25.47 -1.06
C ASP A 47 -12.86 -25.41 -1.32
N PRO A 48 -12.16 -26.53 -1.03
CA PRO A 48 -10.72 -26.68 -1.32
C PRO A 48 -10.38 -26.50 -2.81
N LYS A 49 -11.33 -26.75 -3.72
CA LYS A 49 -11.11 -26.64 -5.18
C LYS A 49 -11.01 -25.19 -5.63
N VAL A 50 -11.69 -24.26 -4.96
CA VAL A 50 -11.55 -22.82 -5.23
C VAL A 50 -10.18 -22.31 -4.74
N ALA A 51 -9.71 -22.79 -3.59
CA ALA A 51 -8.37 -22.48 -3.09
C ALA A 51 -7.27 -23.06 -4.00
N GLU A 52 -7.43 -24.31 -4.44
CA GLU A 52 -6.53 -24.98 -5.39
C GLU A 52 -6.54 -24.29 -6.77
N LYS A 53 -7.72 -23.91 -7.29
CA LYS A 53 -7.84 -23.17 -8.55
C LYS A 53 -7.09 -21.84 -8.47
N ARG A 54 -7.22 -21.08 -7.38
CA ARG A 54 -6.49 -19.83 -7.18
C ARG A 54 -4.97 -20.05 -7.08
N ALA A 55 -4.53 -21.11 -6.39
CA ALA A 55 -3.12 -21.49 -6.33
C ALA A 55 -2.56 -21.90 -7.69
N ARG A 56 -3.34 -22.62 -8.51
CA ARG A 56 -2.98 -23.01 -9.87
C ARG A 56 -2.89 -21.79 -10.80
N GLU A 57 -3.88 -20.91 -10.77
CA GLU A 57 -3.87 -19.66 -11.55
C GLU A 57 -2.68 -18.76 -11.18
N ALA A 58 -2.28 -18.73 -9.90
CA ALA A 58 -1.09 -18.03 -9.45
C ALA A 58 0.20 -18.65 -10.04
N LYS A 59 0.34 -19.98 -10.00
CA LYS A 59 1.48 -20.70 -10.61
C LYS A 59 1.57 -20.52 -12.12
N GLU A 60 0.45 -20.67 -12.84
CA GLU A 60 0.41 -20.49 -14.31
C GLU A 60 0.75 -19.04 -14.72
N ARG A 61 0.48 -18.05 -13.87
CA ARG A 61 0.86 -16.65 -14.11
C ARG A 61 2.37 -16.44 -13.91
N GLU A 62 2.98 -17.23 -13.05
CA GLU A 62 4.43 -17.23 -12.80
C GLU A 62 5.19 -17.89 -13.96
N GLU A 63 4.70 -19.02 -14.46
CA GLU A 63 5.28 -19.70 -15.64
C GLU A 63 5.22 -18.83 -16.90
N ARG A 64 4.09 -18.16 -17.15
CA ARG A 64 3.96 -17.19 -18.27
C ARG A 64 4.95 -16.02 -18.17
N LYS A 65 5.30 -15.59 -16.96
CA LYS A 65 6.33 -14.55 -16.75
C LYS A 65 7.74 -15.08 -17.03
N ARG A 66 8.02 -16.34 -16.69
CA ARG A 66 9.31 -16.99 -16.98
C ARG A 66 9.52 -17.15 -18.48
N GLU A 67 8.50 -17.60 -19.21
CA GLU A 67 8.53 -17.72 -20.68
C GLU A 67 8.67 -16.37 -21.41
N SER A 68 8.04 -15.33 -20.87
CA SER A 68 8.20 -13.95 -21.35
C SER A 68 9.61 -13.39 -21.13
N SER A 69 10.38 -13.93 -20.18
CA SER A 69 11.73 -13.45 -19.87
C SER A 69 12.81 -14.16 -20.70
N THR A 70 12.60 -15.41 -21.09
CA THR A 70 13.53 -16.18 -21.94
C THR A 70 13.48 -15.77 -23.41
N SER A 71 12.34 -15.28 -23.91
CA SER A 71 12.23 -14.77 -25.29
C SER A 71 12.97 -13.44 -25.52
N ALA A 72 13.20 -12.66 -24.46
CA ALA A 72 13.93 -11.39 -24.53
C ALA A 72 15.46 -11.57 -24.54
N ALA A 73 15.99 -12.74 -24.17
CA ALA A 73 17.43 -13.00 -24.05
C ALA A 73 18.10 -13.53 -25.34
N GLY A 74 17.32 -13.77 -26.41
CA GLY A 74 17.81 -14.40 -27.65
C GLY A 74 18.45 -13.47 -28.69
N ALA A 75 18.58 -12.16 -28.43
CA ALA A 75 19.02 -11.18 -29.44
C ALA A 75 20.16 -10.29 -28.94
N ALA A 76 21.37 -10.84 -28.78
CA ALA A 76 22.64 -10.10 -28.88
C ALA A 76 23.83 -11.06 -29.07
N SER A 77 24.65 -10.77 -30.07
CA SER A 77 25.66 -11.62 -30.73
C SER A 77 27.11 -11.39 -30.27
N GLN A 78 27.88 -12.49 -30.30
CA GLN A 78 29.32 -12.66 -30.66
C GLN A 78 30.46 -12.11 -29.75
N GLN A 79 31.49 -12.97 -29.66
CA GLN A 79 32.71 -13.09 -28.81
C GLN A 79 33.85 -12.07 -29.14
N PRO A 80 35.10 -12.09 -28.54
CA PRO A 80 35.75 -13.07 -27.64
C PRO A 80 36.52 -12.53 -26.41
N ALA A 81 37.10 -13.50 -25.69
CA ALA A 81 37.61 -13.48 -24.32
C ALA A 81 39.06 -13.00 -24.11
N VAL A 82 39.35 -12.55 -22.88
CA VAL A 82 40.69 -12.58 -22.25
C VAL A 82 40.57 -13.03 -20.79
N LYS A 83 41.42 -13.98 -20.39
CA LYS A 83 41.55 -14.59 -19.05
C LYS A 83 42.37 -13.69 -18.10
N ARG A 84 42.00 -13.56 -16.81
CA ARG A 84 42.76 -14.15 -15.67
C ARG A 84 42.16 -13.85 -14.27
N ALA A 85 42.28 -14.90 -13.44
CA ALA A 85 42.61 -14.93 -12.01
C ALA A 85 41.54 -14.62 -10.94
N ARG A 86 41.52 -15.55 -9.97
CA ARG A 86 40.59 -15.74 -8.86
C ARG A 86 40.86 -14.79 -7.69
N SER A 87 39.80 -14.35 -7.02
CA SER A 87 39.79 -14.16 -5.57
C SER A 87 38.40 -14.56 -5.07
N ALA A 88 38.37 -15.56 -4.20
CA ALA A 88 37.16 -16.06 -3.57
C ALA A 88 36.76 -15.10 -2.44
N THR A 89 35.57 -14.52 -2.55
CA THR A 89 34.82 -14.03 -1.39
C THR A 89 33.39 -14.51 -1.52
N ASN A 90 33.01 -15.35 -0.57
CA ASN A 90 31.73 -16.02 -0.45
C ASN A 90 30.73 -15.03 0.15
N THR A 91 30.07 -14.24 -0.69
CA THR A 91 28.86 -13.50 -0.29
C THR A 91 27.66 -14.34 -0.66
N LYS A 92 27.08 -15.04 0.33
CA LYS A 92 25.73 -15.57 0.25
C LYS A 92 24.80 -14.43 -0.19
N SER A 93 24.12 -14.63 -1.29
CA SER A 93 23.26 -13.64 -1.90
C SER A 93 22.02 -13.39 -1.04
N ASN A 94 21.61 -12.11 -0.98
CA ASN A 94 20.37 -11.64 -0.36
C ASN A 94 19.12 -11.98 -1.20
N ASP A 95 19.17 -13.08 -1.96
CA ASP A 95 18.11 -13.42 -2.93
C ASP A 95 16.91 -14.12 -2.27
N ASP A 96 17.04 -14.52 -1.00
CA ASP A 96 15.99 -15.22 -0.24
C ASP A 96 14.99 -14.29 0.48
N ASP A 97 15.25 -12.98 0.56
CA ASP A 97 14.40 -12.03 1.34
C ASP A 97 13.17 -11.52 0.58
N PHE A 98 13.07 -11.82 -0.72
CA PHE A 98 11.95 -11.42 -1.59
C PHE A 98 10.94 -12.55 -1.87
N LEU A 99 11.25 -13.79 -1.48
CA LEU A 99 10.44 -14.98 -1.79
C LEU A 99 9.27 -15.22 -0.81
N GLU A 100 9.06 -14.35 0.20
CA GLU A 100 8.02 -14.47 1.23
C GLU A 100 6.88 -13.42 1.16
N LEU A 101 6.81 -12.56 0.14
CA LEU A 101 5.69 -11.60 -0.05
C LEU A 101 4.46 -12.27 -0.67
N ALA A 102 4.06 -13.42 -0.14
CA ALA A 102 2.99 -14.26 -0.68
C ALA A 102 1.58 -13.64 -0.63
N ASP A 103 1.41 -12.40 -0.15
CA ASP A 103 0.23 -11.58 -0.48
C ASP A 103 0.63 -10.09 -0.56
N ALA A 104 1.05 -9.66 -1.75
CA ALA A 104 1.29 -8.26 -2.02
C ALA A 104 -0.01 -7.44 -1.82
N THR A 105 0.04 -6.33 -1.09
CA THR A 105 -1.18 -5.57 -0.73
C THR A 105 -1.83 -4.91 -1.94
N SER A 106 -3.16 -4.80 -1.95
CA SER A 106 -3.89 -3.94 -2.88
C SER A 106 -4.09 -2.54 -2.27
N VAL A 107 -3.67 -1.49 -2.98
CA VAL A 107 -3.60 -0.11 -2.44
C VAL A 107 -4.66 0.81 -3.07
N ALA A 108 -5.44 1.50 -2.24
CA ALA A 108 -6.28 2.63 -2.65
C ALA A 108 -5.56 3.94 -2.35
N VAL A 109 -5.21 4.71 -3.38
CA VAL A 109 -4.69 6.09 -3.23
C VAL A 109 -5.87 7.04 -3.37
N ILE A 110 -6.24 7.73 -2.31
CA ILE A 110 -7.41 8.61 -2.23
C ILE A 110 -6.93 10.05 -2.19
N VAL A 111 -7.29 10.80 -3.22
CA VAL A 111 -6.79 12.16 -3.45
C VAL A 111 -7.97 13.13 -3.43
N PRO A 112 -8.05 14.04 -2.45
CA PRO A 112 -9.07 15.07 -2.41
C PRO A 112 -8.71 16.15 -3.44
N TYR A 113 -9.66 16.53 -4.29
CA TYR A 113 -9.34 17.38 -5.44
C TYR A 113 -10.40 18.44 -5.68
N ARG A 114 -9.95 19.65 -6.03
CA ARG A 114 -10.74 20.71 -6.65
C ARG A 114 -9.82 21.77 -7.23
N ASP A 115 -10.10 22.24 -8.45
CA ASP A 115 -9.32 23.27 -9.13
C ASP A 115 -10.11 24.57 -9.32
N LEU A 116 -10.33 25.30 -8.22
CA LEU A 116 -10.98 26.61 -8.25
C LEU A 116 -10.04 27.76 -7.87
N HIS A 117 -8.94 27.46 -7.18
CA HIS A 117 -8.03 28.48 -6.70
C HIS A 117 -6.97 28.79 -7.76
N VAL A 118 -7.10 29.94 -8.44
CA VAL A 118 -6.25 30.35 -9.57
C VAL A 118 -4.75 30.23 -9.25
N ALA A 119 -4.32 30.57 -8.04
CA ALA A 119 -2.92 30.49 -7.65
C ALA A 119 -2.39 29.06 -7.39
N GLN A 120 -3.26 28.10 -7.08
CA GLN A 120 -2.85 26.74 -6.68
C GLN A 120 -2.72 25.77 -7.86
N LYS A 121 -3.19 26.14 -9.06
CA LYS A 121 -2.99 25.40 -10.33
C LYS A 121 -3.20 23.89 -10.19
N ARG A 122 -4.26 23.45 -9.51
CA ARG A 122 -4.46 22.04 -9.12
C ARG A 122 -4.61 21.12 -10.33
N ALA A 123 -5.16 21.59 -11.45
CA ALA A 123 -5.14 20.83 -12.70
C ALA A 123 -3.72 20.54 -13.22
N ALA A 124 -2.78 21.48 -13.09
CA ALA A 124 -1.38 21.25 -13.46
C ALA A 124 -0.72 20.24 -12.52
N HIS A 125 -1.04 20.28 -11.23
CA HIS A 125 -0.54 19.30 -10.26
C HIS A 125 -1.10 17.91 -10.59
N LEU A 126 -2.40 17.78 -10.83
CA LEU A 126 -3.03 16.51 -11.19
C LEU A 126 -2.43 15.89 -12.46
N LYS A 127 -2.13 16.74 -13.46
CA LYS A 127 -1.50 16.34 -14.72
C LYS A 127 -0.10 15.73 -14.51
N GLN A 128 0.63 16.15 -13.49
CA GLN A 128 1.92 15.57 -13.12
C GLN A 128 1.76 14.36 -12.18
N PHE A 129 0.86 14.48 -11.21
CA PHE A 129 0.59 13.50 -10.17
C PHE A 129 0.16 12.15 -10.73
N VAL A 130 -0.86 12.12 -11.60
CA VAL A 130 -1.43 10.84 -12.09
C VAL A 130 -0.37 10.01 -12.83
N PRO A 131 0.36 10.53 -13.83
CA PRO A 131 1.43 9.78 -14.47
C PRO A 131 2.54 9.35 -13.51
N TRP A 132 2.94 10.23 -12.58
CA TRP A 132 3.96 9.90 -11.58
C TRP A 132 3.56 8.71 -10.71
N MET A 133 2.34 8.75 -10.16
CA MET A 133 1.82 7.70 -9.29
C MET A 133 1.66 6.38 -10.02
N HIS A 134 1.24 6.40 -11.30
CA HIS A 134 1.22 5.19 -12.12
C HIS A 134 2.63 4.60 -12.29
N GLN A 135 3.60 5.40 -12.70
CA GLN A 135 4.98 4.93 -12.84
C GLN A 135 5.58 4.42 -11.53
N PHE A 136 5.25 5.08 -10.42
CA PHE A 136 5.69 4.70 -9.07
C PHE A 136 5.12 3.33 -8.68
N PHE A 137 3.80 3.15 -8.73
CA PHE A 137 3.16 1.89 -8.35
C PHE A 137 3.41 0.75 -9.34
N ASP A 138 3.58 1.01 -10.64
CA ASP A 138 3.95 -0.01 -11.62
C ASP A 138 5.34 -0.59 -11.32
N LYS A 139 6.27 0.22 -10.79
CA LYS A 139 7.56 -0.27 -10.29
C LYS A 139 7.37 -1.16 -9.06
N LEU A 140 6.47 -0.80 -8.14
CA LEU A 140 6.16 -1.61 -6.96
C LEU A 140 5.51 -2.95 -7.34
N GLN A 141 4.58 -2.95 -8.30
CA GLN A 141 3.95 -4.16 -8.82
C GLN A 141 4.96 -5.08 -9.50
N ARG A 142 5.87 -4.53 -10.32
CA ARG A 142 6.94 -5.33 -10.96
C ARG A 142 7.89 -5.97 -9.95
N LYS A 143 8.15 -5.29 -8.82
CA LYS A 143 8.93 -5.82 -7.69
C LYS A 143 8.15 -6.78 -6.79
N GLY A 144 6.87 -7.03 -7.07
CA GLY A 144 6.01 -7.87 -6.23
C GLY A 144 5.65 -7.26 -4.88
N LEU A 145 5.87 -5.97 -4.68
CA LEU A 145 5.59 -5.28 -3.41
C LEU A 145 4.10 -5.00 -3.21
N VAL A 146 3.36 -4.76 -4.31
CA VAL A 146 1.89 -4.59 -4.30
C VAL A 146 1.25 -5.48 -5.37
N SER A 147 0.08 -6.05 -5.08
CA SER A 147 -0.65 -6.89 -6.06
C SER A 147 -1.47 -6.04 -7.02
N GLY A 148 -1.89 -4.86 -6.55
CA GLY A 148 -2.80 -3.97 -7.24
C GLY A 148 -2.79 -2.58 -6.63
N TYR A 149 -3.21 -1.59 -7.40
CA TYR A 149 -3.53 -0.28 -6.86
C TYR A 149 -4.64 0.37 -7.67
N HIS A 150 -5.26 1.40 -7.08
CA HIS A 150 -6.15 2.29 -7.80
C HIS A 150 -6.04 3.71 -7.23
N VAL A 151 -6.02 4.70 -8.12
CA VAL A 151 -6.00 6.12 -7.75
C VAL A 151 -7.41 6.69 -7.87
N TYR A 152 -7.96 7.12 -6.74
CA TYR A 152 -9.28 7.72 -6.63
C TYR A 152 -9.14 9.23 -6.49
N ILE A 153 -9.44 9.96 -7.55
CA ILE A 153 -9.52 11.42 -7.52
C ILE A 153 -10.93 11.82 -7.08
N ILE A 154 -11.05 12.33 -5.86
CA ILE A 154 -12.33 12.72 -5.27
C ILE A 154 -12.55 14.21 -5.50
N ASN A 155 -13.19 14.51 -6.63
CA ASN A 155 -13.47 15.88 -7.04
C ASN A 155 -14.65 16.47 -6.25
N GLN A 156 -14.43 17.58 -5.55
CA GLN A 156 -15.52 18.38 -4.99
C GLN A 156 -16.09 19.28 -6.08
N SER A 157 -17.40 19.16 -6.32
CA SER A 157 -18.13 20.05 -7.23
C SER A 157 -18.01 21.52 -6.81
N ASP A 158 -18.18 22.42 -7.78
CA ASP A 158 -18.34 23.84 -7.50
C ASP A 158 -19.76 24.12 -6.99
N ASP A 159 -19.98 23.86 -5.70
CA ASP A 159 -21.25 24.05 -5.01
C ASP A 159 -21.29 25.34 -4.16
N GLY A 160 -20.37 26.27 -4.42
CA GLY A 160 -20.19 27.50 -3.65
C GLY A 160 -19.61 27.31 -2.24
N ARG A 161 -19.37 26.07 -1.78
CA ARG A 161 -18.79 25.83 -0.46
C ARG A 161 -17.26 25.86 -0.52
N LYS A 162 -16.64 26.14 0.63
CA LYS A 162 -15.18 25.98 0.80
C LYS A 162 -14.76 24.53 0.56
N PHE A 163 -13.48 24.32 0.31
CA PHE A 163 -12.95 22.98 0.08
C PHE A 163 -13.00 22.21 1.41
N ASN A 164 -13.41 20.94 1.36
CA ASN A 164 -13.49 20.09 2.56
C ASN A 164 -12.67 18.82 2.34
N ARG A 165 -11.38 18.93 2.65
CA ARG A 165 -10.40 17.86 2.46
C ARG A 165 -10.82 16.59 3.21
N GLY A 166 -11.05 16.68 4.52
CA GLY A 166 -11.42 15.53 5.35
C GLY A 166 -12.67 14.79 4.86
N LYS A 167 -13.71 15.53 4.47
CA LYS A 167 -14.94 14.93 3.92
C LYS A 167 -14.71 14.20 2.61
N LEU A 168 -13.89 14.74 1.70
CA LEU A 168 -13.55 14.08 0.44
C LEU A 168 -12.74 12.80 0.67
N LEU A 169 -11.81 12.82 1.64
CA LEU A 169 -11.04 11.63 2.02
C LEU A 169 -11.95 10.53 2.59
N ASN A 170 -12.94 10.88 3.42
CA ASN A 170 -13.96 9.94 3.90
C ASN A 170 -14.81 9.37 2.75
N ILE A 171 -15.25 10.21 1.81
CA ILE A 171 -16.00 9.78 0.63
C ILE A 171 -15.17 8.80 -0.21
N GLY A 172 -13.90 9.13 -0.44
CA GLY A 172 -12.99 8.26 -1.20
C GLY A 172 -12.75 6.92 -0.52
N PHE A 173 -12.62 6.90 0.82
CA PHE A 173 -12.54 5.66 1.59
C PHE A 173 -13.79 4.81 1.39
N ASP A 174 -14.97 5.40 1.52
CA ASP A 174 -16.24 4.69 1.33
C ASP A 174 -16.36 4.11 -0.10
N LEU A 175 -16.10 4.92 -1.13
CA LEU A 175 -16.07 4.48 -2.53
C LEU A 175 -15.06 3.35 -2.77
N ALA A 176 -13.84 3.48 -2.25
CA ALA A 176 -12.81 2.46 -2.40
C ALA A 176 -13.21 1.14 -1.73
N THR A 177 -13.80 1.19 -0.52
CA THR A 177 -14.25 -0.02 0.19
C THR A 177 -15.45 -0.70 -0.46
N LYS A 178 -16.29 0.06 -1.19
CA LYS A 178 -17.45 -0.46 -1.93
C LYS A 178 -17.12 -0.87 -3.36
N SER A 179 -15.99 -0.41 -3.90
CA SER A 179 -15.48 -0.92 -5.17
C SER A 179 -15.09 -2.39 -4.99
N GLY A 180 -15.51 -3.27 -5.90
CA GLY A 180 -15.20 -4.72 -5.82
C GLY A 180 -13.70 -5.08 -5.83
N ARG A 181 -12.80 -4.09 -5.80
CA ARG A 181 -11.34 -4.19 -5.84
C ARG A 181 -10.70 -4.70 -4.55
N LYS A 182 -11.44 -4.70 -3.43
CA LYS A 182 -11.00 -5.25 -2.12
C LYS A 182 -9.61 -4.73 -1.67
N HIS A 183 -9.45 -3.41 -1.60
CA HIS A 183 -8.20 -2.81 -1.14
C HIS A 183 -7.90 -3.12 0.33
N ASP A 184 -6.62 -3.37 0.63
CA ASP A 184 -6.09 -3.66 1.97
C ASP A 184 -5.57 -2.38 2.64
N VAL A 185 -4.92 -1.53 1.85
CA VAL A 185 -4.22 -0.31 2.27
C VAL A 185 -4.91 0.91 1.70
N PHE A 186 -5.16 1.92 2.53
CA PHE A 186 -5.80 3.17 2.15
C PHE A 186 -4.82 4.31 2.43
N ILE A 187 -4.35 4.94 1.35
CA ILE A 187 -3.42 6.07 1.41
C ILE A 187 -4.21 7.33 1.09
N PHE A 188 -4.28 8.24 2.06
CA PHE A 188 -4.85 9.58 1.88
C PHE A 188 -3.72 10.52 1.49
N HIS A 189 -3.87 11.18 0.34
CA HIS A 189 -2.73 11.76 -0.37
C HIS A 189 -3.07 13.13 -0.96
N ASP A 190 -2.23 14.12 -0.71
CA ASP A 190 -2.34 15.43 -1.36
C ASP A 190 -1.83 15.38 -2.81
N VAL A 191 -2.52 16.06 -3.73
CA VAL A 191 -2.24 15.97 -5.18
C VAL A 191 -0.91 16.66 -5.60
N ASP A 192 -0.35 17.50 -4.76
CA ASP A 192 0.89 18.26 -4.98
C ASP A 192 2.14 17.59 -4.41
N LEU A 193 2.03 16.38 -3.84
CA LEU A 193 3.16 15.67 -3.28
C LEU A 193 3.54 14.49 -4.17
N LEU A 194 4.79 14.42 -4.63
CA LEU A 194 5.29 13.28 -5.41
C LEU A 194 6.30 12.47 -4.59
N PRO A 195 6.07 11.18 -4.33
CA PRO A 195 6.99 10.35 -3.55
C PRO A 195 8.24 9.97 -4.32
N SER A 196 9.38 10.01 -3.63
CA SER A 196 10.64 9.44 -4.11
C SER A 196 10.58 7.90 -4.12
N PRO A 197 11.38 7.21 -4.96
CA PRO A 197 11.39 5.75 -5.05
C PRO A 197 11.63 5.02 -3.72
N GLU A 198 12.40 5.62 -2.80
CA GLU A 198 12.75 5.08 -1.48
C GLU A 198 11.50 4.90 -0.59
N LEU A 199 10.47 5.73 -0.79
CA LEU A 199 9.19 5.60 -0.09
C LEU A 199 8.36 4.41 -0.54
N GLY A 200 8.76 3.71 -1.61
CA GLY A 200 8.02 2.57 -2.18
C GLY A 200 7.61 1.51 -1.16
N ILE A 201 8.50 1.17 -0.22
CA ILE A 201 8.20 0.18 0.82
C ILE A 201 7.07 0.65 1.75
N TRP A 202 7.00 1.96 2.03
CA TRP A 202 5.99 2.57 2.90
C TRP A 202 4.62 2.68 2.23
N TYR A 203 4.59 2.85 0.91
CA TYR A 203 3.35 2.82 0.12
C TYR A 203 2.81 1.39 -0.07
N ALA A 204 3.68 0.38 -0.01
CA ALA A 204 3.32 -1.03 -0.13
C ALA A 204 3.03 -1.72 1.22
N LYS A 205 3.43 -1.10 2.33
CA LYS A 205 3.35 -1.72 3.66
C LYS A 205 1.90 -1.80 4.15
N MET A 206 1.46 -3.00 4.52
CA MET A 206 0.21 -3.18 5.26
C MET A 206 0.32 -2.50 6.64
N PRO A 207 -0.50 -1.48 6.94
CA PRO A 207 -0.42 -0.79 8.21
C PRO A 207 -0.93 -1.68 9.35
N THR A 208 -0.06 -2.09 10.27
CA THR A 208 -0.47 -2.67 11.58
C THR A 208 -0.82 -1.60 12.60
N LYS A 209 -0.38 -0.37 12.31
CA LYS A 209 -0.79 0.90 12.87
C LYS A 209 -0.71 1.94 11.73
N PRO A 210 -1.38 3.10 11.81
CA PRO A 210 -1.30 4.12 10.78
C PRO A 210 0.14 4.56 10.50
N ILE A 211 0.42 5.01 9.28
CA ILE A 211 1.76 5.43 8.86
C ILE A 211 1.68 6.87 8.36
N HIS A 212 2.45 7.77 8.96
CA HIS A 212 2.64 9.13 8.45
C HIS A 212 3.77 9.15 7.43
N ILE A 213 3.44 8.91 6.16
CA ILE A 213 4.43 8.86 5.08
C ILE A 213 5.06 10.24 4.86
N ALA A 214 4.26 11.32 4.96
CA ALA A 214 4.77 12.68 4.79
C ALA A 214 5.58 13.23 5.97
N ARG A 215 6.01 12.38 6.90
CA ARG A 215 6.94 12.77 7.97
C ARG A 215 8.29 13.24 7.44
N VAL A 216 8.71 12.71 6.29
CA VAL A 216 9.95 13.12 5.57
C VAL A 216 9.75 14.36 4.70
N TRP A 217 8.61 15.04 4.80
CA TRP A 217 8.38 16.27 4.06
C TRP A 217 9.02 17.47 4.75
N ASP A 218 9.98 18.11 4.08
CA ASP A 218 10.77 19.22 4.64
C ASP A 218 9.92 20.37 5.17
N ARG A 219 8.81 20.73 4.49
CA ARG A 219 7.96 21.88 4.86
C ARG A 219 7.45 21.81 6.31
N TYR A 220 7.13 20.62 6.80
CA TYR A 220 6.56 20.43 8.14
C TYR A 220 7.40 19.53 9.06
N SER A 221 8.64 19.22 8.66
CA SER A 221 9.60 18.39 9.40
C SER A 221 9.79 18.81 10.88
N ASN A 222 9.72 20.11 11.15
CA ASN A 222 9.89 20.66 12.50
C ASN A 222 8.65 20.55 13.39
N ASN A 223 7.46 20.31 12.82
CA ASN A 223 6.23 20.14 13.60
C ASN A 223 6.01 18.66 13.93
N LYS A 224 6.42 18.25 15.14
CA LYS A 224 6.28 16.86 15.60
C LYS A 224 4.82 16.36 15.64
N LYS A 225 3.85 17.28 15.74
CA LYS A 225 2.41 16.98 15.75
C LYS A 225 1.79 16.94 14.35
N TYR A 226 2.50 17.36 13.32
CA TYR A 226 1.96 17.31 11.97
C TYR A 226 1.63 15.88 11.55
N PHE A 227 0.39 15.64 11.08
CA PHE A 227 -0.10 14.34 10.58
C PHE A 227 -0.91 14.54 9.28
N GLY A 228 -0.45 15.45 8.42
CA GLY A 228 -1.06 15.74 7.12
C GLY A 228 -0.21 15.29 5.93
N GLY A 229 -0.57 15.72 4.72
CA GLY A 229 0.16 15.44 3.49
C GLY A 229 -0.16 14.05 2.92
N VAL A 230 0.53 13.03 3.43
CA VAL A 230 0.36 11.63 3.02
C VAL A 230 0.35 10.74 4.25
N VAL A 231 -0.77 10.04 4.46
CA VAL A 231 -0.96 9.08 5.56
C VAL A 231 -1.56 7.78 5.04
N SER A 232 -1.14 6.65 5.60
CA SER A 232 -1.60 5.32 5.23
C SER A 232 -2.29 4.64 6.40
N PHE A 233 -3.41 3.98 6.12
CA PHE A 233 -4.27 3.32 7.09
C PHE A 233 -4.69 1.93 6.65
N SER A 234 -4.86 1.04 7.63
CA SER A 234 -5.68 -0.15 7.45
C SER A 234 -7.16 0.23 7.45
N LYS A 235 -7.99 -0.57 6.78
CA LYS A 235 -9.45 -0.41 6.80
C LYS A 235 -10.01 -0.40 8.23
N SER A 236 -9.48 -1.26 9.10
CA SER A 236 -9.89 -1.38 10.49
C SER A 236 -9.54 -0.15 11.31
N ASP A 237 -8.33 0.38 11.17
CA ASP A 237 -7.90 1.54 11.95
C ASP A 237 -8.68 2.79 11.56
N PHE A 238 -8.86 3.02 10.26
CA PHE A 238 -9.60 4.19 9.79
C PHE A 238 -11.07 4.17 10.26
N ARG A 239 -11.70 2.98 10.27
CA ARG A 239 -13.04 2.80 10.85
C ARG A 239 -13.05 2.98 12.36
N ARG A 240 -12.06 2.45 13.07
CA ARG A 240 -11.94 2.55 14.53
C ARG A 240 -11.90 3.99 15.01
N ILE A 241 -11.23 4.88 14.28
CA ILE A 241 -11.20 6.31 14.61
C ILE A 241 -12.35 7.14 14.02
N ASN A 242 -13.32 6.49 13.36
CA ASN A 242 -14.42 7.14 12.67
C ASN A 242 -13.97 8.16 11.59
N GLY A 243 -12.89 7.83 10.88
CA GLY A 243 -12.33 8.63 9.78
C GLY A 243 -11.98 10.07 10.13
N TYR A 244 -11.91 10.93 9.11
CA TYR A 244 -11.70 12.36 9.25
C TYR A 244 -12.94 13.08 9.81
N PRO A 245 -12.80 14.25 10.45
CA PRO A 245 -13.94 15.13 10.72
C PRO A 245 -14.52 15.72 9.43
N ASN A 246 -15.86 15.76 9.32
CA ASN A 246 -16.55 16.29 8.13
C ASN A 246 -16.86 17.81 8.19
N THR A 247 -16.52 18.46 9.30
CA THR A 247 -16.95 19.83 9.64
C THR A 247 -15.92 20.91 9.33
N PHE A 248 -14.74 20.53 8.86
CA PHE A 248 -13.68 21.48 8.49
C PHE A 248 -13.87 21.97 7.05
N TRP A 249 -14.24 23.24 6.92
CA TRP A 249 -14.50 23.90 5.64
C TRP A 249 -13.48 25.01 5.41
N GLY A 250 -12.53 24.79 4.50
CA GLY A 250 -11.38 25.66 4.28
C GLY A 250 -10.07 25.03 4.76
N TRP A 251 -9.05 25.85 4.94
CA TRP A 251 -7.70 25.41 5.28
C TRP A 251 -7.54 25.15 6.78
N GLY A 252 -7.02 23.97 7.12
CA GLY A 252 -6.41 23.66 8.40
C GLY A 252 -7.32 23.00 9.45
N GLY A 253 -6.67 22.27 10.37
CA GLY A 253 -7.25 21.68 11.58
C GLY A 253 -7.82 20.26 11.41
N GLU A 254 -8.08 19.79 10.19
CA GLU A 254 -8.64 18.46 9.98
C GLU A 254 -7.62 17.35 10.19
N ASP A 255 -6.35 17.58 9.85
CA ASP A 255 -5.25 16.64 10.09
C ASP A 255 -4.89 16.57 11.58
N ASP A 256 -4.92 17.71 12.28
CA ASP A 256 -4.71 17.79 13.72
C ASP A 256 -5.81 17.02 14.46
N GLU A 257 -7.08 17.18 14.05
CA GLU A 257 -8.18 16.44 14.64
C GLU A 257 -8.14 14.95 14.29
N LEU A 258 -7.66 14.57 13.10
CA LEU A 258 -7.39 13.16 12.79
C LEU A 258 -6.35 12.56 13.76
N GLN A 259 -5.25 13.28 14.01
CA GLN A 259 -4.26 12.86 14.99
C GLN A 259 -4.86 12.78 16.40
N ASN A 260 -5.64 13.78 16.83
CA ASN A 260 -6.32 13.73 18.12
C ASN A 260 -7.22 12.49 18.26
N ARG A 261 -7.89 12.07 17.18
CA ARG A 261 -8.70 10.83 17.19
C ARG A 261 -7.84 9.58 17.36
N LEU A 262 -6.64 9.53 16.78
CA LEU A 262 -5.68 8.46 17.04
C LEU A 262 -5.28 8.42 18.51
N GLU A 263 -4.90 9.58 19.07
CA GLU A 263 -4.48 9.71 20.47
C GLU A 263 -5.59 9.29 21.45
N ARG A 264 -6.82 9.74 21.24
CA ARG A 264 -8.00 9.36 22.05
C ARG A 264 -8.29 7.85 22.00
N ASN A 265 -7.89 7.17 20.94
CA ASN A 265 -8.01 5.71 20.79
C ASN A 265 -6.73 4.95 21.22
N GLY A 266 -5.72 5.64 21.75
CA GLY A 266 -4.44 5.02 22.13
C GLY A 266 -3.64 4.47 20.95
N ILE A 267 -3.88 4.97 19.73
CA ILE A 267 -3.25 4.49 18.50
C ILE A 267 -2.01 5.35 18.22
N LYS A 268 -0.86 4.70 18.13
CA LYS A 268 0.39 5.32 17.63
C LYS A 268 0.50 5.16 16.12
N PHE A 269 1.32 5.97 15.48
CA PHE A 269 1.65 5.83 14.06
C PHE A 269 3.15 5.57 13.84
N ASP A 270 3.49 4.94 12.73
CA ASP A 270 4.86 4.79 12.23
C ASP A 270 5.18 5.89 11.20
N SER A 271 6.46 6.02 10.84
CA SER A 271 6.89 6.95 9.79
C SER A 271 8.19 6.48 9.13
N PRO A 272 8.44 6.85 7.86
CA PRO A 272 9.76 6.74 7.25
C PRO A 272 10.80 7.59 7.99
N ASP A 273 12.03 7.10 7.99
CA ASP A 273 13.25 7.81 8.41
C ASP A 273 14.02 8.38 7.21
N THR A 274 13.74 7.89 6.00
CA THR A 274 14.41 8.22 4.75
C THR A 274 13.42 8.37 3.59
N GLY A 275 13.85 9.00 2.50
CA GLY A 275 13.03 9.33 1.32
C GLY A 275 12.61 10.80 1.31
N SER A 276 11.93 11.23 0.24
CA SER A 276 11.48 12.62 0.08
C SER A 276 10.14 12.73 -0.62
N LEU A 277 9.49 13.87 -0.43
CA LEU A 277 8.30 14.28 -1.17
C LEU A 277 8.64 15.57 -1.91
N GLN A 278 8.53 15.54 -3.24
CA GLN A 278 8.59 16.74 -4.06
C GLN A 278 7.25 17.45 -3.98
N ASP A 279 7.28 18.73 -3.64
CA ASP A 279 6.13 19.63 -3.66
C ASP A 279 6.03 20.33 -5.02
N LEU A 280 4.84 20.34 -5.62
CA LEU A 280 4.57 20.82 -7.00
C LEU A 280 4.15 22.28 -7.10
#